data_AF-A0A257TTG8-F1
#
_entry.id   AF-A0A257TTG8-F1
#
_cell.length_a   1.000
_cell.length_b   1.000
_cell.length_c   1.000
_cell.angle_alpha   90.00
_cell.angle_beta   90.00
_cell.angle_gamma   90.00
#
_symmetry.space_group_name_H-M   'P 1'
#
loop_
_entity.id
_entity.type
_entity.pdbx_description
1 polymer ?
#
loop_
_entity_poly.entity_id
_entity_poly.type
_entity_poly.pdbx_seq_one_letter_code
_entity_poly.pdbx_strand_id
1 'polypeptide(L)'
;QNQQEPQPRERDYFYVGAFFVYSLWIALGMRGIIELLQEKFKEHTALKPIIAGVLFLGIVGVPVNMAHANWFEHDRSRNYVPWDYAYNLLQSVEPNAVLFTNGDNDTFPLWYLQDVEGVRRDIRIVCLSLANTDWYDLQLKNNTPHGAEKVPISMTNEQLQNIQPVEWKTQTFRLPVPKEIYQEFGITDTSITNTGYIQYTMKPTMQSGDIQAVRAQDLLMQNIVQTNAWKRPVYFAVTVAPGNFIGLTPYLQMQGLALQLTPARNSSPMEDYALNEPIMRQCFLHAPKAPHTEPHYGFLFTNLNNPNIYYDDNVRMLMLNYRYGFMRLAEYYAMHADTTRAIAALDSMEAKLPVEVIPMDYKIMSDVVRLYYGLGAMPQFHRYAALVEKGALNAIKENPNDVQSYYNPYRILMDLYSEENEYQKSIDLLESLQALYPNERSITTQIERLKEQMKMRANPDTAAKPITK
;
A
#
# COMPACT_ATOMS: atom_id res chain seq x y z
N GLN A 1 3.88 22.69 -22.64
CA GLN A 1 4.12 22.51 -21.19
C GLN A 1 5.08 21.34 -21.05
N ASN A 2 6.28 21.56 -20.52
CA ASN A 2 7.10 20.43 -20.06
C ASN A 2 6.39 19.82 -18.84
N GLN A 3 6.13 18.52 -18.90
CA GLN A 3 5.57 17.80 -17.76
C GLN A 3 6.64 17.77 -16.65
N GLN A 4 6.26 18.13 -15.42
CA GLN A 4 7.14 17.97 -14.25
C GLN A 4 7.25 16.48 -13.93
N GLU A 5 8.47 15.99 -13.74
CA GLU A 5 8.71 14.62 -13.27
C GLU A 5 8.93 14.57 -11.75
N PRO A 6 8.49 13.49 -11.08
CA PRO A 6 7.70 12.37 -11.62
C PRO A 6 6.19 12.69 -11.67
N GLN A 7 5.47 12.15 -12.66
CA GLN A 7 3.99 12.14 -12.67
C GLN A 7 3.44 10.73 -12.39
N PRO A 8 2.35 10.60 -11.63
CA PRO A 8 1.81 9.31 -11.25
C PRO A 8 0.97 8.61 -12.34
N ARG A 9 0.76 9.23 -13.50
CA ARG A 9 -0.02 8.63 -14.59
C ARG A 9 0.47 9.04 -15.96
N GLU A 10 0.39 8.10 -16.90
CA GLU A 10 0.51 8.39 -18.33
C GLU A 10 -0.65 9.28 -18.76
N ARG A 11 -0.33 10.29 -19.55
CA ARG A 11 -1.30 11.28 -20.04
C ARG A 11 -1.23 11.33 -21.56
N ASP A 12 -1.49 10.19 -22.18
CA ASP A 12 -1.43 9.97 -23.64
C ASP A 12 -2.22 10.99 -24.45
N TYR A 13 -3.26 11.56 -23.85
CA TYR A 13 -4.05 12.64 -24.43
C TYR A 13 -3.24 13.91 -24.71
N PHE A 14 -2.16 14.21 -23.98
CA PHE A 14 -1.23 15.30 -24.33
C PHE A 14 -0.39 14.97 -25.57
N TYR A 15 -0.22 13.69 -25.88
CA TYR A 15 0.59 13.22 -27.01
C TYR A 15 -0.25 12.97 -28.27
N VAL A 16 -1.57 13.21 -28.23
CA VAL A 16 -2.45 13.08 -29.40
C VAL A 16 -1.91 13.85 -30.62
N GLY A 17 -1.42 15.08 -30.41
CA GLY A 17 -0.78 15.86 -31.48
C GLY A 17 0.48 15.20 -32.04
N ALA A 18 1.31 14.61 -31.18
CA ALA A 18 2.51 13.88 -31.60
C ALA A 18 2.16 12.60 -32.37
N PHE A 19 1.13 11.86 -31.94
CA PHE A 19 0.62 10.68 -32.65
C PHE A 19 0.10 11.05 -34.05
N PHE A 20 -0.58 12.18 -34.21
CA PHE A 20 -0.99 12.68 -35.53
C PHE A 20 0.23 12.94 -36.43
N VAL A 21 1.24 13.65 -35.94
CA VAL A 21 2.47 13.90 -36.72
C VAL A 21 3.15 12.58 -37.10
N TYR A 22 3.29 11.65 -36.16
CA TYR A 22 3.92 10.35 -36.42
C TYR A 22 3.14 9.53 -37.46
N SER A 23 1.80 9.57 -37.42
CA SER A 23 0.96 8.91 -38.44
C SER A 23 1.19 9.45 -39.86
N LEU A 24 1.41 10.77 -39.99
CA LEU A 24 1.77 11.37 -41.28
C LEU A 24 3.12 10.88 -41.78
N TRP A 25 4.11 10.74 -40.87
CA TRP A 25 5.43 10.22 -41.22
C TRP A 25 5.38 8.76 -41.64
N ILE A 26 4.57 7.94 -40.97
CA ILE A 26 4.31 6.55 -41.37
C ILE A 26 3.70 6.52 -42.79
N ALA A 27 2.72 7.37 -43.07
CA ALA A 27 2.08 7.44 -44.39
C ALA A 27 3.07 7.87 -45.49
N LEU A 28 3.92 8.86 -45.22
CA LEU A 28 4.99 9.29 -46.14
C LEU A 28 6.02 8.18 -46.37
N GLY A 29 6.44 7.47 -45.31
CA GLY A 29 7.34 6.32 -45.42
C GLY A 29 6.74 5.19 -46.25
N MET A 30 5.47 4.87 -46.03
CA MET A 30 4.74 3.85 -46.79
C MET A 30 4.64 4.23 -48.27
N ARG A 31 4.36 5.50 -48.57
CA ARG A 31 4.38 6.01 -49.95
C ARG A 31 5.77 5.86 -50.58
N GLY A 32 6.83 6.20 -49.87
CA GLY A 32 8.20 6.04 -50.36
C GLY A 32 8.54 4.57 -50.69
N ILE A 33 8.11 3.62 -49.86
CA ILE A 33 8.26 2.18 -50.13
C ILE A 33 7.51 1.77 -51.40
N ILE A 34 6.27 2.27 -51.58
CA ILE A 34 5.46 1.98 -52.78
C ILE A 34 6.15 2.51 -54.04
N GLU A 35 6.68 3.74 -54.01
CA GLU A 35 7.39 4.35 -55.13
C GLU A 35 8.64 3.55 -55.51
N LEU A 36 9.46 3.13 -54.52
CA LEU A 36 10.64 2.28 -54.76
C LEU A 36 10.27 0.91 -55.39
N LEU A 37 9.17 0.31 -54.96
CA LEU A 37 8.68 -0.95 -55.53
C LEU A 37 8.17 -0.76 -56.97
N GLN A 38 7.49 0.35 -57.25
CA GLN A 38 7.04 0.69 -58.60
C GLN A 38 8.21 0.90 -59.56
N GLU A 39 9.30 1.54 -59.11
CA GLU A 39 10.50 1.72 -59.92
C GLU A 39 11.19 0.39 -60.21
N LYS A 40 11.34 -0.47 -59.20
CA LYS A 40 12.07 -1.74 -59.33
C LYS A 40 11.32 -2.81 -60.14
N PHE A 41 9.98 -2.82 -60.09
CA PHE A 41 9.14 -3.90 -60.67
C PHE A 41 8.15 -3.39 -61.73
N LYS A 42 8.50 -2.30 -62.42
CA LYS A 42 7.62 -1.52 -63.31
C LYS A 42 6.83 -2.34 -64.37
N GLU A 43 7.40 -3.45 -64.84
CA GLU A 43 6.78 -4.34 -65.84
C GLU A 43 6.37 -5.72 -65.29
N HIS A 44 6.52 -5.94 -63.98
CA HIS A 44 6.21 -7.22 -63.37
C HIS A 44 4.70 -7.34 -63.10
N THR A 45 4.08 -8.43 -63.56
CA THR A 45 2.62 -8.67 -63.40
C THR A 45 2.16 -8.69 -61.93
N ALA A 46 3.08 -8.98 -61.00
CA ALA A 46 2.85 -8.99 -59.56
C ALA A 46 2.92 -7.60 -58.88
N LEU A 47 3.19 -6.50 -59.58
CA LEU A 47 3.36 -5.18 -58.94
C LEU A 47 2.11 -4.72 -58.17
N LYS A 48 0.92 -4.85 -58.77
CA LYS A 48 -0.36 -4.47 -58.12
C LYS A 48 -0.63 -5.26 -56.83
N PRO A 49 -0.55 -6.61 -56.81
CA PRO A 49 -0.73 -7.36 -55.58
C PRO A 49 0.37 -7.08 -54.54
N ILE A 50 1.61 -6.80 -54.95
CA ILE A 50 2.68 -6.38 -54.02
C ILE A 50 2.32 -5.06 -53.33
N ILE A 51 1.90 -4.03 -54.09
CA ILE A 51 1.48 -2.74 -53.53
C ILE A 51 0.28 -2.92 -52.58
N ALA A 52 -0.72 -3.71 -52.99
CA ALA A 52 -1.86 -4.03 -52.13
C ALA A 52 -1.42 -4.72 -50.83
N GLY A 53 -0.44 -5.61 -50.90
CA GLY A 53 0.18 -6.25 -49.74
C GLY A 53 0.88 -5.25 -48.81
N VAL A 54 1.63 -4.29 -49.34
CA VAL A 54 2.29 -3.23 -48.54
C VAL A 54 1.26 -2.36 -47.84
N LEU A 55 0.20 -1.93 -48.56
CA LEU A 55 -0.89 -1.16 -47.97
C LEU A 55 -1.62 -1.96 -46.89
N PHE A 56 -1.89 -3.24 -47.14
CA PHE A 56 -2.50 -4.13 -46.16
C PHE A 56 -1.62 -4.27 -44.90
N LEU A 57 -0.31 -4.47 -45.06
CA LEU A 57 0.62 -4.53 -43.94
C LEU A 57 0.66 -3.21 -43.17
N GLY A 58 0.63 -2.07 -43.84
CA GLY A 58 0.65 -0.76 -43.19
C GLY A 58 -0.65 -0.42 -42.45
N ILE A 59 -1.81 -0.71 -43.04
CA ILE A 59 -3.12 -0.33 -42.49
C ILE A 59 -3.65 -1.37 -41.50
N VAL A 60 -3.39 -2.65 -41.74
CA VAL A 60 -3.92 -3.76 -40.93
C VAL A 60 -2.79 -4.43 -40.16
N GLY A 61 -1.71 -4.82 -40.84
CA GLY A 61 -0.61 -5.56 -40.23
C GLY A 61 0.03 -4.83 -39.03
N VAL A 62 0.35 -3.54 -39.19
CA VAL A 62 0.98 -2.73 -38.14
C VAL A 62 0.03 -2.53 -36.94
N PRO A 63 -1.22 -2.05 -37.09
CA PRO A 63 -2.12 -1.92 -35.96
C PRO A 63 -2.46 -3.26 -35.28
N VAL A 64 -2.61 -4.35 -36.03
CA VAL A 64 -2.86 -5.68 -35.45
C VAL A 64 -1.64 -6.16 -34.66
N ASN A 65 -0.42 -5.94 -35.16
CA ASN A 65 0.79 -6.28 -34.44
C ASN A 65 0.95 -5.43 -33.16
N MET A 66 0.66 -4.13 -33.22
CA MET A 66 0.67 -3.24 -32.05
C MET A 66 -0.39 -3.66 -31.02
N ALA A 67 -1.60 -4.00 -31.48
CA ALA A 67 -2.64 -4.53 -30.61
C ALA A 67 -2.18 -5.83 -29.98
N HIS A 68 -1.64 -6.79 -30.74
CA HIS A 68 -1.14 -8.06 -30.21
C HIS A 68 -0.03 -7.90 -29.18
N ALA A 69 0.97 -7.05 -29.46
CA ALA A 69 2.11 -6.81 -28.57
C ALA A 69 1.69 -6.17 -27.24
N ASN A 70 0.70 -5.27 -27.27
CA ASN A 70 0.33 -4.45 -26.12
C ASN A 70 -1.00 -4.87 -25.47
N TRP A 71 -1.71 -5.88 -26.01
CA TRP A 71 -3.07 -6.24 -25.56
C TRP A 71 -3.10 -6.59 -24.07
N PHE A 72 -2.14 -7.41 -23.63
CA PHE A 72 -2.10 -7.92 -22.27
C PHE A 72 -1.98 -6.79 -21.22
N GLU A 73 -1.11 -5.81 -21.48
CA GLU A 73 -0.84 -4.72 -20.54
C GLU A 73 -1.95 -3.66 -20.53
N HIS A 74 -2.65 -3.48 -21.66
CA HIS A 74 -3.71 -2.47 -21.79
C HIS A 74 -5.13 -3.02 -21.60
N ASP A 75 -5.37 -4.33 -21.67
CA ASP A 75 -6.67 -4.93 -21.40
C ASP A 75 -6.99 -4.90 -19.89
N ARG A 76 -7.80 -3.91 -19.50
CA ARG A 76 -8.28 -3.73 -18.13
C ARG A 76 -9.70 -4.27 -17.91
N SER A 77 -10.29 -4.96 -18.88
CA SER A 77 -11.70 -5.40 -18.85
C SER A 77 -12.06 -6.30 -17.66
N ARG A 78 -11.07 -7.00 -17.09
CA ARG A 78 -11.24 -7.90 -15.94
C ARG A 78 -10.52 -7.42 -14.68
N ASN A 79 -9.95 -6.21 -14.71
CA ASN A 79 -9.26 -5.62 -13.56
C ASN A 79 -10.29 -4.87 -12.70
N TYR A 80 -10.72 -5.51 -11.61
CA TYR A 80 -11.70 -4.97 -10.65
C TYR A 80 -11.05 -4.28 -9.46
N VAL A 81 -9.72 -4.11 -9.44
CA VAL A 81 -8.98 -3.57 -8.29
C VAL A 81 -9.54 -2.24 -7.79
N PRO A 82 -9.79 -1.21 -8.64
CA PRO A 82 -10.29 0.08 -8.15
C PRO A 82 -11.67 -0.04 -7.50
N TRP A 83 -12.52 -0.89 -8.07
CA TRP A 83 -13.88 -1.11 -7.59
C TRP A 83 -13.88 -1.88 -6.28
N ASP A 84 -13.20 -3.04 -6.23
CA ASP A 84 -13.10 -3.88 -5.02
C ASP A 84 -12.41 -3.14 -3.88
N TYR A 85 -11.34 -2.38 -4.15
CA TYR A 85 -10.67 -1.57 -3.14
C TYR A 85 -11.57 -0.51 -2.53
N ALA A 86 -12.30 0.24 -3.35
CA ALA A 86 -13.25 1.23 -2.88
C ALA A 86 -14.37 0.59 -2.08
N TYR A 87 -14.92 -0.53 -2.57
CA TYR A 87 -15.99 -1.27 -1.91
C TYR A 87 -15.52 -1.77 -0.54
N ASN A 88 -14.36 -2.41 -0.49
CA ASN A 88 -13.79 -2.97 0.73
C ASN A 88 -13.47 -1.86 1.74
N LEU A 89 -12.97 -0.71 1.31
CA LEU A 89 -12.72 0.43 2.18
C LEU A 89 -14.02 1.01 2.76
N LEU A 90 -15.09 1.19 1.94
CA LEU A 90 -16.39 1.63 2.45
C LEU A 90 -16.98 0.60 3.43
N GLN A 91 -16.85 -0.69 3.15
CA GLN A 91 -17.33 -1.76 4.04
C GLN A 91 -16.45 -1.98 5.27
N SER A 92 -15.32 -1.28 5.39
CA SER A 92 -14.47 -1.33 6.57
C SER A 92 -14.96 -0.43 7.70
N VAL A 93 -15.93 0.46 7.48
CA VAL A 93 -16.32 1.49 8.45
C VAL A 93 -17.80 1.41 8.85
N GLU A 94 -18.10 1.81 10.08
CA GLU A 94 -19.44 1.85 10.65
C GLU A 94 -20.41 2.78 9.89
N PRO A 95 -21.73 2.59 10.08
CA PRO A 95 -22.74 3.48 9.52
C PRO A 95 -22.51 4.95 9.91
N ASN A 96 -22.79 5.86 8.99
CA ASN A 96 -22.69 7.31 9.16
C ASN A 96 -21.28 7.81 9.52
N ALA A 97 -20.22 7.05 9.24
CA ALA A 97 -18.84 7.47 9.51
C ALA A 97 -18.42 8.75 8.75
N VAL A 98 -17.44 9.46 9.32
CA VAL A 98 -16.59 10.42 8.60
C VAL A 98 -15.27 9.74 8.26
N LEU A 99 -15.01 9.51 6.97
CA LEU A 99 -13.83 8.80 6.47
C LEU A 99 -12.87 9.79 5.80
N PHE A 100 -11.70 9.99 6.40
CA PHE A 100 -10.61 10.76 5.82
C PHE A 100 -9.82 9.91 4.83
N THR A 101 -9.60 10.46 3.64
CA THR A 101 -8.81 9.85 2.55
C THR A 101 -7.67 10.77 2.14
N ASN A 102 -6.65 10.24 1.46
CA ASN A 102 -5.44 11.00 1.21
C ASN A 102 -5.54 11.86 -0.06
N GLY A 103 -5.99 11.28 -1.18
CA GLY A 103 -5.88 11.90 -2.49
C GLY A 103 -6.85 11.36 -3.53
N ASP A 104 -6.54 11.53 -4.81
CA ASP A 104 -7.40 11.12 -5.93
C ASP A 104 -7.56 9.60 -6.03
N ASN A 105 -6.47 8.84 -5.88
CA ASN A 105 -6.44 7.39 -6.08
C ASN A 105 -7.33 6.59 -5.12
N ASP A 106 -7.50 7.04 -3.88
CA ASP A 106 -8.42 6.43 -2.92
C ASP A 106 -9.80 7.11 -2.93
N THR A 107 -9.87 8.43 -3.11
CA THR A 107 -11.14 9.17 -3.02
C THR A 107 -12.07 8.96 -4.21
N PHE A 108 -11.57 9.06 -5.44
CA PHE A 108 -12.45 9.10 -6.62
C PHE A 108 -13.18 7.77 -6.86
N PRO A 109 -12.55 6.59 -6.70
CA PRO A 109 -13.27 5.32 -6.74
C PRO A 109 -14.38 5.22 -5.69
N LEU A 110 -14.18 5.77 -4.49
CA LEU A 110 -15.22 5.77 -3.46
C LEU A 110 -16.42 6.66 -3.85
N TRP A 111 -16.17 7.86 -4.39
CA TRP A 111 -17.24 8.72 -4.90
C TRP A 111 -17.99 8.07 -6.07
N TYR A 112 -17.28 7.41 -6.98
CA TYR A 112 -17.93 6.62 -8.03
C TYR A 112 -18.90 5.60 -7.43
N LEU A 113 -18.47 4.82 -6.43
CA LEU A 113 -19.34 3.85 -5.78
C LEU A 113 -20.54 4.49 -5.07
N GLN A 114 -20.37 5.64 -4.43
CA GLN A 114 -21.47 6.32 -3.74
C GLN A 114 -22.45 6.96 -4.73
N ASP A 115 -21.95 7.70 -5.72
CA ASP A 115 -22.78 8.49 -6.64
C ASP A 115 -23.44 7.62 -7.70
N VAL A 116 -22.71 6.66 -8.27
CA VAL A 116 -23.17 5.83 -9.38
C VAL A 116 -23.74 4.50 -8.89
N GLU A 117 -23.00 3.75 -8.09
CA GLU A 117 -23.38 2.38 -7.68
C GLU A 117 -24.28 2.34 -6.44
N GLY A 118 -24.40 3.46 -5.71
CA GLY A 118 -25.23 3.58 -4.51
C GLY A 118 -24.70 2.84 -3.28
N VAL A 119 -23.42 2.47 -3.25
CA VAL A 119 -22.81 1.77 -2.13
C VAL A 119 -22.47 2.75 -1.00
N ARG A 120 -22.91 2.45 0.22
CA ARG A 120 -22.57 3.15 1.46
C ARG A 120 -22.68 4.68 1.36
N ARG A 121 -23.83 5.13 0.84
CA ARG A 121 -24.19 6.55 0.72
C ARG A 121 -24.30 7.28 2.07
N ASP A 122 -24.29 6.54 3.17
CA ASP A 122 -24.30 7.06 4.55
C ASP A 122 -22.95 7.67 4.98
N ILE A 123 -21.83 7.25 4.39
CA ILE A 123 -20.49 7.70 4.78
C ILE A 123 -20.19 9.07 4.18
N ARG A 124 -19.58 9.97 4.96
CA ARG A 124 -19.01 11.23 4.44
C ARG A 124 -17.51 11.09 4.25
N ILE A 125 -17.07 11.23 3.00
CA ILE A 125 -15.66 11.17 2.63
C ILE A 125 -15.04 12.57 2.72
N VAL A 126 -13.88 12.67 3.36
CA VAL A 126 -13.09 13.90 3.49
C VAL A 126 -11.71 13.68 2.87
N CYS A 127 -11.56 14.01 1.59
CA CYS A 127 -10.29 14.02 0.90
C CYS A 127 -9.37 15.13 1.43
N LEU A 128 -8.26 14.75 2.07
CA LEU A 128 -7.34 15.71 2.68
C LEU A 128 -6.70 16.64 1.64
N SER A 129 -6.33 16.11 0.47
CA SER A 129 -5.77 16.93 -0.60
C SER A 129 -6.72 18.07 -1.03
N LEU A 130 -8.03 17.81 -1.06
CA LEU A 130 -9.06 18.81 -1.39
C LEU A 130 -9.48 19.67 -0.20
N ALA A 131 -9.27 19.20 1.04
CA ALA A 131 -9.50 19.94 2.27
C ALA A 131 -8.54 21.14 2.48
N ASN A 132 -7.80 21.52 1.44
CA ASN A 132 -7.05 22.76 1.34
C ASN A 132 -7.77 23.81 0.48
N THR A 133 -8.99 23.50 0.01
CA THR A 133 -9.78 24.35 -0.90
C THR A 133 -11.11 24.73 -0.27
N ASP A 134 -11.45 26.01 -0.37
CA ASP A 134 -12.64 26.60 0.25
C ASP A 134 -13.97 26.00 -0.24
N TRP A 135 -14.11 25.82 -1.56
CA TRP A 135 -15.32 25.30 -2.17
C TRP A 135 -15.64 23.89 -1.67
N TYR A 136 -14.61 23.06 -1.47
CA TYR A 136 -14.77 21.69 -1.01
C TYR A 136 -15.19 21.66 0.46
N ASP A 137 -14.55 22.47 1.30
CA ASP A 137 -14.87 22.57 2.72
C ASP A 137 -16.29 23.10 2.94
N LEU A 138 -16.71 24.08 2.13
CA LEU A 138 -18.09 24.57 2.11
C LEU A 138 -19.09 23.49 1.69
N GLN A 139 -18.75 22.63 0.74
CA GLN A 139 -19.59 21.49 0.35
C GLN A 139 -19.69 20.45 1.48
N LEU A 140 -18.57 20.12 2.15
CA LEU A 140 -18.56 19.20 3.28
C LEU A 140 -19.47 19.67 4.41
N LYS A 141 -19.40 20.97 4.72
CA LYS A 141 -20.19 21.60 5.78
C LYS A 141 -21.67 21.69 5.44
N ASN A 142 -22.02 22.05 4.20
CA ASN A 142 -23.38 22.49 3.88
C ASN A 142 -24.23 21.45 3.14
N ASN A 143 -23.62 20.50 2.42
CA ASN A 143 -24.34 19.58 1.57
C ASN A 143 -24.57 18.22 2.25
N THR A 144 -25.64 17.56 1.81
CA THR A 144 -26.10 16.23 2.27
C THR A 144 -26.34 15.31 1.08
N PRO A 145 -25.30 14.94 0.31
CA PRO A 145 -25.47 14.14 -0.90
C PRO A 145 -26.14 12.81 -0.55
N HIS A 146 -27.16 12.44 -1.32
CA HIS A 146 -27.98 11.23 -1.12
C HIS A 146 -28.59 11.07 0.29
N GLY A 147 -28.74 12.17 1.03
CA GLY A 147 -29.28 12.14 2.40
C GLY A 147 -28.24 11.91 3.50
N ALA A 148 -26.95 11.80 3.17
CA ALA A 148 -25.87 11.69 4.15
C ALA A 148 -25.82 12.91 5.07
N GLU A 149 -25.48 12.71 6.33
CA GLU A 149 -25.35 13.81 7.29
C GLU A 149 -24.21 14.77 6.93
N LYS A 150 -24.37 16.07 7.25
CA LYS A 150 -23.31 17.08 7.08
C LYS A 150 -22.08 16.71 7.89
N VAL A 151 -20.89 17.09 7.39
CA VAL A 151 -19.66 16.95 8.18
C VAL A 151 -19.71 17.95 9.35
N PRO A 152 -19.42 17.52 10.59
CA PRO A 152 -19.53 18.40 11.77
C PRO A 152 -18.39 19.43 11.77
N ILE A 153 -18.60 20.57 11.12
CA ILE A 153 -17.64 21.67 11.02
C ILE A 153 -18.22 22.88 11.76
N SER A 154 -17.52 23.37 12.78
CA SER A 154 -17.94 24.54 13.57
C SER A 154 -17.40 25.86 13.01
N MET A 155 -16.37 25.83 12.16
CA MET A 155 -15.86 27.01 11.46
C MET A 155 -16.97 27.68 10.64
N THR A 156 -17.05 29.01 10.65
CA THR A 156 -17.98 29.80 9.83
C THR A 156 -17.62 29.68 8.33
N ASN A 157 -18.55 30.04 7.44
CA ASN A 157 -18.27 30.00 6.00
C ASN A 157 -17.12 30.96 5.62
N GLU A 158 -17.07 32.13 6.27
CA GLU A 158 -15.99 33.09 6.11
C GLU A 158 -14.64 32.53 6.61
N GLN A 159 -14.63 31.80 7.73
CA GLN A 159 -13.42 31.13 8.22
C GLN A 159 -12.92 30.06 7.25
N LEU A 160 -13.83 29.29 6.64
CA LEU A 160 -13.47 28.28 5.63
C LEU A 160 -12.94 28.91 4.34
N GLN A 161 -13.55 30.01 3.88
CA GLN A 161 -13.07 30.70 2.67
C GLN A 161 -11.69 31.33 2.85
N ASN A 162 -11.35 31.70 4.07
CA ASN A 162 -10.05 32.26 4.42
C ASN A 162 -9.11 31.26 5.08
N ILE A 163 -9.42 29.95 5.05
CA ILE A 163 -8.55 28.93 5.62
C ILE A 163 -7.27 28.86 4.80
N GLN A 164 -6.13 28.99 5.47
CA GLN A 164 -4.81 29.00 4.87
C GLN A 164 -3.83 28.33 5.83
N PRO A 165 -2.64 27.91 5.38
CA PRO A 165 -1.60 27.49 6.29
C PRO A 165 -1.28 28.58 7.31
N VAL A 166 -1.10 28.19 8.57
CA VAL A 166 -0.79 29.13 9.67
C VAL A 166 0.51 28.72 10.35
N GLU A 167 1.29 29.71 10.79
CA GLU A 167 2.44 29.45 11.65
C GLU A 167 1.98 28.70 12.89
N TRP A 168 2.71 27.64 13.26
CA TRP A 168 2.28 26.70 14.26
C TRP A 168 3.39 26.35 15.21
N LYS A 169 3.07 26.44 16.50
CA LYS A 169 3.85 25.82 17.56
C LYS A 169 3.14 24.56 18.01
N THR A 170 3.92 23.55 18.34
CA THR A 170 3.43 22.28 18.89
C THR A 170 2.40 22.54 19.98
N GLN A 171 1.20 22.00 19.80
CA GLN A 171 0.07 22.20 20.68
C GLN A 171 -0.55 20.87 21.07
N THR A 172 -1.01 20.79 22.31
CA THR A 172 -1.68 19.61 22.85
C THR A 172 -3.16 19.90 22.98
N PHE A 173 -3.98 19.03 22.40
CA PHE A 173 -5.42 19.10 22.45
C PHE A 173 -5.97 18.02 23.37
N ARG A 174 -7.14 18.32 23.97
CA ARG A 174 -7.93 17.36 24.73
C ARG A 174 -9.27 17.20 24.03
N LEU A 175 -9.69 15.96 23.81
CA LEU A 175 -11.01 15.64 23.30
C LEU A 175 -11.76 14.91 24.42
N PRO A 176 -12.76 15.54 25.06
CA PRO A 176 -13.57 14.90 26.09
C PRO A 176 -14.19 13.59 25.60
N VAL A 177 -14.22 12.58 26.45
CA VAL A 177 -14.82 11.28 26.16
C VAL A 177 -15.92 11.02 27.19
N PRO A 178 -17.20 11.05 26.79
CA PRO A 178 -18.31 10.65 27.64
C PRO A 178 -18.15 9.20 28.14
N LYS A 179 -18.72 8.89 29.31
CA LYS A 179 -18.60 7.55 29.91
C LYS A 179 -19.22 6.46 29.02
N GLU A 180 -20.29 6.82 28.32
CA GLU A 180 -21.02 5.97 27.40
C GLU A 180 -20.13 5.54 26.23
N ILE A 181 -19.28 6.44 25.73
CA ILE A 181 -18.33 6.14 24.65
C ILE A 181 -17.30 5.11 25.11
N TYR A 182 -16.74 5.23 26.32
CA TYR A 182 -15.84 4.18 26.83
C TYR A 182 -16.52 2.81 26.90
N GLN A 183 -17.81 2.76 27.26
CA GLN A 183 -18.58 1.52 27.32
C GLN A 183 -18.84 0.92 25.93
N GLU A 184 -19.15 1.75 24.93
CA GLU A 184 -19.32 1.32 23.53
C GLU A 184 -18.06 0.63 22.99
N PHE A 185 -16.88 1.13 23.36
CA PHE A 185 -15.59 0.53 23.00
C PHE A 185 -15.14 -0.59 23.93
N GLY A 186 -15.94 -0.97 24.95
CA GLY A 186 -15.61 -2.03 25.90
C GLY A 186 -14.43 -1.72 26.82
N ILE A 187 -14.10 -0.44 27.04
CA ILE A 187 -12.95 -0.02 27.84
C ILE A 187 -13.35 0.05 29.31
N THR A 188 -12.84 -0.90 30.08
CA THR A 188 -13.13 -1.03 31.52
C THR A 188 -11.99 -0.54 32.42
N ASP A 189 -10.83 -0.20 31.85
CA ASP A 189 -9.68 0.26 32.63
C ASP A 189 -9.96 1.64 33.23
N THR A 190 -10.16 1.66 34.55
CA THR A 190 -10.45 2.88 35.30
C THR A 190 -9.37 3.94 35.18
N SER A 191 -8.10 3.56 34.94
CA SER A 191 -7.02 4.53 34.73
C SER A 191 -7.20 5.33 33.44
N ILE A 192 -7.87 4.76 32.44
CA ILE A 192 -8.23 5.39 31.18
C ILE A 192 -9.56 6.13 31.32
N THR A 193 -10.59 5.49 31.87
CA THR A 193 -11.94 6.10 31.94
C THR A 193 -12.00 7.28 32.91
N ASN A 194 -11.15 7.30 33.95
CA ASN A 194 -11.14 8.39 34.93
C ASN A 194 -10.49 9.68 34.38
N THR A 195 -9.73 9.63 33.28
CA THR A 195 -9.22 10.87 32.65
C THR A 195 -10.36 11.67 32.05
N GLY A 196 -11.36 11.01 31.47
CA GLY A 196 -12.53 11.64 30.83
C GLY A 196 -12.21 12.37 29.51
N TYR A 197 -11.01 12.20 28.97
CA TYR A 197 -10.59 12.74 27.68
C TYR A 197 -9.43 11.95 27.10
N ILE A 198 -9.32 11.95 25.77
CA ILE A 198 -8.05 11.63 25.10
C ILE A 198 -7.21 12.89 24.93
N GLN A 199 -5.89 12.74 24.90
CA GLN A 199 -4.95 13.84 24.73
C GLN A 199 -3.97 13.52 23.61
N TYR A 200 -3.86 14.41 22.61
CA TYR A 200 -3.00 14.25 21.45
C TYR A 200 -2.25 15.55 21.14
N THR A 201 -1.08 15.42 20.50
CA THR A 201 -0.19 16.55 20.23
C THR A 201 -0.03 16.76 18.73
N MET A 202 -0.47 17.92 18.26
CA MET A 202 -0.35 18.36 16.89
C MET A 202 0.95 19.15 16.73
N LYS A 203 1.92 18.56 16.05
CA LYS A 203 3.19 19.17 15.65
C LYS A 203 3.01 19.97 14.34
N PRO A 204 3.94 20.87 13.99
CA PRO A 204 4.00 21.43 12.65
C PRO A 204 4.03 20.33 11.59
N THR A 205 3.23 20.48 10.54
CA THR A 205 3.09 19.51 9.44
C THR A 205 3.67 20.04 8.11
N MET A 206 4.11 21.29 8.11
CA MET A 206 4.76 21.94 7.00
C MET A 206 5.92 22.80 7.51
N GLN A 207 7.00 22.85 6.74
CA GLN A 207 8.15 23.70 7.01
C GLN A 207 8.58 24.41 5.73
N SER A 208 8.82 25.71 5.83
CA SER A 208 9.39 26.53 4.75
C SER A 208 10.49 27.42 5.31
N GLY A 209 11.75 27.00 5.13
CA GLY A 209 12.88 27.60 5.83
C GLY A 209 12.77 27.41 7.34
N ASP A 210 12.82 28.52 8.08
CA ASP A 210 12.69 28.52 9.54
C ASP A 210 11.22 28.58 10.03
N ILE A 211 10.26 28.79 9.11
CA ILE A 211 8.84 28.89 9.47
C ILE A 211 8.26 27.49 9.61
N GLN A 212 7.79 27.18 10.81
CA GLN A 212 7.02 25.99 11.11
C GLN A 212 5.53 26.31 11.04
N ALA A 213 4.78 25.53 10.27
CA ALA A 213 3.37 25.78 10.00
C ALA A 213 2.55 24.48 10.02
N VAL A 214 1.23 24.63 10.01
CA VAL A 214 0.28 23.55 9.71
C VAL A 214 -0.53 23.88 8.48
N ARG A 215 -0.92 22.86 7.71
CA ARG A 215 -1.70 23.03 6.48
C ARG A 215 -3.17 23.30 6.80
N ALA A 216 -3.88 23.89 5.85
CA ALA A 216 -5.32 24.14 5.97
C ALA A 216 -6.11 22.84 6.27
N GLN A 217 -5.80 21.74 5.57
CA GLN A 217 -6.41 20.42 5.82
C GLN A 217 -6.26 19.93 7.27
N ASP A 218 -5.14 20.27 7.95
CA ASP A 218 -4.86 19.80 9.30
C ASP A 218 -5.70 20.59 10.32
N LEU A 219 -5.89 21.90 10.07
CA LEU A 219 -6.80 22.76 10.85
C LEU A 219 -8.25 22.32 10.69
N LEU A 220 -8.67 22.00 9.46
CA LEU A 220 -10.02 21.51 9.21
C LEU A 220 -10.25 20.15 9.88
N MET A 221 -9.31 19.21 9.76
CA MET A 221 -9.39 17.91 10.42
C MET A 221 -9.50 18.07 11.94
N GLN A 222 -8.67 18.93 12.54
CA GLN A 222 -8.76 19.23 13.97
C GLN A 222 -10.16 19.74 14.32
N ASN A 223 -10.72 20.65 13.51
CA ASN A 223 -12.03 21.23 13.76
C ASN A 223 -13.13 20.16 13.68
N ILE A 224 -13.07 19.30 12.67
CA ILE A 224 -14.01 18.19 12.48
C ILE A 224 -13.95 17.24 13.68
N VAL A 225 -12.76 16.80 14.09
CA VAL A 225 -12.60 15.87 15.21
C VAL A 225 -13.15 16.47 16.51
N GLN A 226 -12.83 17.72 16.81
CA GLN A 226 -13.30 18.42 18.01
C GLN A 226 -14.81 18.70 17.99
N THR A 227 -15.35 19.11 16.84
CA THR A 227 -16.78 19.42 16.69
C THR A 227 -17.65 18.16 16.67
N ASN A 228 -17.12 17.07 16.09
CA ASN A 228 -17.78 15.77 16.06
C ASN A 228 -18.00 15.23 17.48
N ALA A 229 -16.99 15.34 18.37
CA ALA A 229 -17.09 14.97 19.78
C ALA A 229 -17.75 13.59 20.00
N TRP A 230 -17.28 12.58 19.26
CA TRP A 230 -17.77 11.19 19.29
C TRP A 230 -19.21 10.95 18.82
N LYS A 231 -19.89 11.95 18.25
CA LYS A 231 -21.26 11.77 17.72
C LYS A 231 -21.33 10.82 16.54
N ARG A 232 -20.27 10.78 15.73
CA ARG A 232 -20.12 9.90 14.56
C ARG A 232 -18.77 9.18 14.62
N PRO A 233 -18.67 7.95 14.10
CA PRO A 233 -17.39 7.27 13.95
C PRO A 233 -16.45 8.07 13.03
N VAL A 234 -15.18 8.20 13.42
CA VAL A 234 -14.14 8.89 12.64
C VAL A 234 -13.10 7.89 12.19
N TYR A 235 -12.82 7.89 10.89
CA TYR A 235 -11.94 6.94 10.23
C TYR A 235 -10.90 7.62 9.38
N PHE A 236 -9.77 6.95 9.22
CA PHE A 236 -8.76 7.26 8.22
C PHE A 236 -8.54 6.05 7.33
N ALA A 237 -8.53 6.22 6.01
CA ALA A 237 -8.12 5.15 5.12
C ALA A 237 -6.66 4.75 5.41
N VAL A 238 -6.30 3.47 5.24
CA VAL A 238 -4.92 3.00 5.44
C VAL A 238 -3.90 3.63 4.47
N THR A 239 -4.38 4.29 3.41
CA THR A 239 -3.60 5.10 2.46
C THR A 239 -3.22 6.48 2.99
N VAL A 240 -3.81 6.93 4.11
CA VAL A 240 -3.44 8.18 4.75
C VAL A 240 -2.13 8.00 5.50
N ALA A 241 -1.12 8.80 5.14
CA ALA A 241 0.20 8.72 5.75
C ALA A 241 0.15 9.07 7.26
N PRO A 242 0.98 8.44 8.11
CA PRO A 242 1.00 8.71 9.55
C PRO A 242 1.18 10.18 9.94
N GLY A 243 1.93 10.94 9.14
CA GLY A 243 2.11 12.38 9.34
C GLY A 243 0.84 13.23 9.15
N ASN A 244 -0.23 12.66 8.59
CA ASN A 244 -1.50 13.34 8.32
C ASN A 244 -2.56 13.05 9.40
N PHE A 245 -2.24 12.38 10.51
CA PHE A 245 -3.20 12.10 11.59
C PHE A 245 -3.26 13.16 12.68
N ILE A 246 -2.60 14.31 12.52
CA ILE A 246 -2.57 15.43 13.49
C ILE A 246 -2.18 15.02 14.94
N GLY A 247 -1.46 13.90 15.10
CA GLY A 247 -1.07 13.34 16.40
C GLY A 247 -2.02 12.31 17.00
N LEU A 248 -3.07 11.90 16.27
CA LEU A 248 -4.07 10.93 16.72
C LEU A 248 -3.60 9.47 16.64
N THR A 249 -2.46 9.16 16.01
CA THR A 249 -1.90 7.80 15.84
C THR A 249 -2.07 6.90 17.07
N PRO A 250 -1.75 7.34 18.31
CA PRO A 250 -1.86 6.47 19.49
C PRO A 250 -3.29 6.04 19.82
N TYR A 251 -4.31 6.65 19.22
CA TYR A 251 -5.73 6.39 19.46
C TYR A 251 -6.39 5.73 18.24
N LEU A 252 -5.60 5.34 17.24
CA LEU A 252 -6.10 4.68 16.05
C LEU A 252 -6.08 3.15 16.22
N GLN A 253 -7.18 2.52 15.81
CA GLN A 253 -7.33 1.07 15.76
C GLN A 253 -7.64 0.64 14.33
N MET A 254 -6.90 -0.34 13.81
CA MET A 254 -7.11 -0.90 12.48
C MET A 254 -8.32 -1.83 12.42
N GLN A 255 -9.19 -1.58 11.45
CA GLN A 255 -10.29 -2.47 11.05
C GLN A 255 -10.48 -2.44 9.53
N GLY A 256 -10.43 -3.61 8.90
CA GLY A 256 -10.44 -3.71 7.44
C GLY A 256 -9.30 -2.88 6.79
N LEU A 257 -9.67 -1.97 5.89
CA LEU A 257 -8.78 -1.01 5.22
C LEU A 257 -8.87 0.41 5.83
N ALA A 258 -9.37 0.54 7.06
CA ALA A 258 -9.50 1.82 7.74
C ALA A 258 -8.96 1.78 9.17
N LEU A 259 -8.65 2.97 9.70
CA LEU A 259 -8.17 3.20 11.06
C LEU A 259 -9.22 4.01 11.82
N GLN A 260 -9.87 3.41 12.80
CA GLN A 260 -10.87 4.04 13.67
C GLN A 260 -10.19 4.91 14.72
N LEU A 261 -10.67 6.13 14.93
CA LEU A 261 -10.37 6.88 16.15
C LEU A 261 -11.13 6.30 17.34
N THR A 262 -10.40 5.86 18.36
CA THR A 262 -10.95 5.24 19.59
C THR A 262 -10.49 6.00 20.83
N PRO A 263 -11.20 5.90 21.97
CA PRO A 263 -10.77 6.53 23.21
C PRO A 263 -9.68 5.75 23.95
N ALA A 264 -9.34 4.53 23.49
CA ALA A 264 -8.25 3.73 24.03
C ALA A 264 -6.92 4.13 23.38
N ARG A 265 -5.92 4.39 24.22
CA ARG A 265 -4.55 4.55 23.73
C ARG A 265 -3.96 3.17 23.45
N ASN A 266 -3.42 2.97 22.25
CA ASN A 266 -2.60 1.82 21.92
C ASN A 266 -1.41 1.75 22.89
N SER A 267 -1.31 0.64 23.59
CA SER A 267 -0.30 0.37 24.62
C SER A 267 0.90 -0.41 24.06
N SER A 268 0.83 -0.91 22.83
CA SER A 268 1.92 -1.65 22.21
C SER A 268 3.05 -0.70 21.78
N PRO A 269 4.30 -0.91 22.24
CA PRO A 269 5.45 -0.16 21.76
C PRO A 269 5.95 -0.68 20.40
N MET A 270 5.47 -1.84 19.94
CA MET A 270 5.94 -2.51 18.72
C MET A 270 4.99 -2.31 17.53
N GLU A 271 3.78 -1.84 17.77
CA GLU A 271 2.75 -1.69 16.75
C GLU A 271 2.23 -0.26 16.74
N ASP A 272 2.17 0.36 15.57
CA ASP A 272 1.65 1.73 15.44
C ASP A 272 0.15 1.80 15.78
N TYR A 273 -0.61 0.74 15.52
CA TYR A 273 -2.06 0.68 15.69
C TYR A 273 -2.51 -0.62 16.37
N ALA A 274 -3.47 -0.48 17.29
CA ALA A 274 -4.21 -1.63 17.80
C ALA A 274 -5.04 -2.28 16.67
N LEU A 275 -5.46 -3.53 16.85
CA LEU A 275 -6.22 -4.27 15.83
C LEU A 275 -7.59 -4.69 16.37
N ASN A 276 -8.65 -4.50 15.59
CA ASN A 276 -9.99 -5.02 15.87
C ASN A 276 -10.15 -6.40 15.22
N GLU A 277 -9.76 -7.47 15.94
CA GLU A 277 -9.73 -8.84 15.38
C GLU A 277 -11.07 -9.30 14.82
N PRO A 278 -12.22 -9.13 15.49
CA PRO A 278 -13.49 -9.62 14.98
C PRO A 278 -13.83 -9.05 13.60
N ILE A 279 -13.65 -7.74 13.41
CA ILE A 279 -13.94 -7.08 12.13
C ILE A 279 -12.87 -7.43 11.10
N MET A 280 -11.58 -7.37 11.45
CA MET A 280 -10.51 -7.77 10.55
C MET A 280 -10.71 -9.18 10.01
N ARG A 281 -11.04 -10.14 10.89
CA ARG A 281 -11.33 -11.53 10.51
C ARG A 281 -12.50 -11.62 9.53
N GLN A 282 -13.61 -10.93 9.80
CA GLN A 282 -14.76 -10.91 8.88
C GLN A 282 -14.37 -10.33 7.52
N CYS A 283 -13.75 -9.15 7.50
CA CYS A 283 -13.32 -8.48 6.28
C CYS A 283 -12.38 -9.36 5.45
N PHE A 284 -11.29 -9.86 6.04
CA PHE A 284 -10.25 -10.53 5.29
C PHE A 284 -10.51 -12.02 5.02
N LEU A 285 -11.20 -12.73 5.92
CA LEU A 285 -11.37 -14.18 5.81
C LEU A 285 -12.75 -14.61 5.28
N HIS A 286 -13.78 -13.78 5.38
CA HIS A 286 -15.14 -14.12 4.97
C HIS A 286 -15.63 -13.23 3.83
N ALA A 287 -15.32 -13.63 2.59
CA ALA A 287 -15.78 -12.91 1.41
C ALA A 287 -17.32 -13.05 1.26
N PRO A 288 -18.05 -11.96 0.97
CA PRO A 288 -19.48 -12.02 0.70
C PRO A 288 -19.73 -12.68 -0.66
N LYS A 289 -20.91 -13.28 -0.84
CA LYS A 289 -21.28 -13.94 -2.10
C LYS A 289 -21.54 -12.95 -3.25
N ALA A 290 -21.94 -11.73 -2.89
CA ALA A 290 -22.20 -10.64 -3.80
C ALA A 290 -21.93 -9.31 -3.08
N PRO A 291 -21.72 -8.22 -3.82
CA PRO A 291 -21.62 -6.91 -3.19
C PRO A 291 -22.90 -6.45 -2.50
N HIS A 292 -22.72 -5.64 -1.45
CA HIS A 292 -23.80 -5.02 -0.68
C HIS A 292 -23.71 -3.50 -0.74
N THR A 293 -24.84 -2.83 -0.91
CA THR A 293 -24.91 -1.36 -0.84
C THR A 293 -24.95 -0.85 0.60
N GLU A 294 -25.48 -1.67 1.52
CA GLU A 294 -25.61 -1.38 2.95
C GLU A 294 -24.41 -1.92 3.76
N PRO A 295 -24.24 -1.52 5.03
CA PRO A 295 -23.15 -1.99 5.90
C PRO A 295 -23.07 -3.52 5.95
N HIS A 296 -21.94 -4.06 5.47
CA HIS A 296 -21.69 -5.50 5.44
C HIS A 296 -20.18 -5.78 5.44
N TYR A 297 -19.66 -6.31 6.55
CA TYR A 297 -18.26 -6.73 6.62
C TYR A 297 -17.99 -7.94 5.71
N GLY A 298 -16.84 -7.92 5.06
CA GLY A 298 -16.40 -8.98 4.14
C GLY A 298 -15.86 -8.38 2.85
N PHE A 299 -14.65 -8.79 2.46
CA PHE A 299 -13.95 -8.23 1.31
C PHE A 299 -14.09 -9.07 0.05
N LEU A 300 -14.12 -8.36 -1.07
CA LEU A 300 -14.03 -8.90 -2.42
C LEU A 300 -12.57 -8.91 -2.88
N PHE A 301 -12.15 -9.98 -3.54
CA PHE A 301 -10.79 -10.18 -4.07
C PHE A 301 -10.87 -10.60 -5.55
N THR A 302 -11.79 -9.98 -6.30
CA THR A 302 -12.20 -10.39 -7.63
C THR A 302 -11.00 -10.39 -8.58
N ASN A 303 -10.69 -11.57 -9.12
CA ASN A 303 -9.60 -11.84 -10.05
C ASN A 303 -8.17 -11.54 -9.57
N LEU A 304 -7.93 -11.22 -8.28
CA LEU A 304 -6.58 -10.93 -7.78
C LEU A 304 -5.62 -12.14 -7.85
N ASN A 305 -6.16 -13.34 -8.06
CA ASN A 305 -5.42 -14.57 -8.31
C ASN A 305 -5.39 -15.01 -9.78
N ASN A 306 -5.83 -14.16 -10.72
CA ASN A 306 -5.86 -14.48 -12.14
C ASN A 306 -4.56 -14.02 -12.85
N PRO A 307 -3.71 -14.93 -13.34
CA PRO A 307 -2.45 -14.59 -14.01
C PRO A 307 -2.65 -13.96 -15.40
N ASN A 308 -3.87 -13.97 -15.94
CA ASN A 308 -4.18 -13.39 -17.26
C ASN A 308 -4.54 -11.90 -17.19
N ILE A 309 -4.32 -11.25 -16.04
CA ILE A 309 -4.55 -9.82 -15.86
C ILE A 309 -3.21 -9.17 -15.59
N TYR A 310 -2.92 -8.10 -16.31
CA TYR A 310 -1.77 -7.27 -16.02
C TYR A 310 -2.05 -6.37 -14.82
N TYR A 311 -1.21 -6.49 -13.80
CA TYR A 311 -1.18 -5.63 -12.64
C TYR A 311 0.06 -4.75 -12.71
N ASP A 312 -0.15 -3.45 -12.95
CA ASP A 312 0.91 -2.45 -12.95
C ASP A 312 1.46 -2.18 -11.54
N ASP A 313 2.57 -1.44 -11.47
CA ASP A 313 3.28 -1.20 -10.20
C ASP A 313 2.44 -0.41 -9.19
N ASN A 314 1.56 0.49 -9.63
CA ASN A 314 0.67 1.23 -8.72
C ASN A 314 -0.35 0.28 -8.08
N VAL A 315 -0.91 -0.63 -8.87
CA VAL A 315 -1.80 -1.67 -8.35
C VAL A 315 -1.05 -2.58 -7.38
N ARG A 316 0.16 -3.02 -7.72
CA ARG A 316 0.99 -3.86 -6.82
C ARG A 316 1.25 -3.16 -5.49
N MET A 317 1.59 -1.87 -5.51
CA MET A 317 1.77 -1.08 -4.29
C MET A 317 0.46 -0.98 -3.49
N LEU A 318 -0.67 -0.75 -4.14
CA LEU A 318 -1.97 -0.70 -3.46
C LEU A 318 -2.33 -2.05 -2.80
N MET A 319 -1.98 -3.17 -3.42
CA MET A 319 -2.24 -4.51 -2.88
C MET A 319 -1.47 -4.81 -1.59
N LEU A 320 -0.40 -4.06 -1.30
CA LEU A 320 0.30 -4.16 -0.01
C LEU A 320 -0.62 -3.86 1.18
N ASN A 321 -1.63 -2.99 1.00
CA ASN A 321 -2.59 -2.69 2.06
C ASN A 321 -3.40 -3.94 2.47
N TYR A 322 -3.76 -4.80 1.51
CA TYR A 322 -4.43 -6.07 1.82
C TYR A 322 -3.47 -7.04 2.50
N ARG A 323 -2.26 -7.20 1.94
CA ARG A 323 -1.25 -8.11 2.49
C ARG A 323 -0.92 -7.75 3.93
N TYR A 324 -0.71 -6.47 4.21
CA TYR A 324 -0.50 -5.94 5.54
C TYR A 324 -1.66 -6.30 6.48
N GLY A 325 -2.92 -6.15 6.04
CA GLY A 325 -4.07 -6.56 6.85
C GLY A 325 -4.07 -8.05 7.24
N PHE A 326 -3.71 -8.96 6.31
CA PHE A 326 -3.54 -10.38 6.63
C PHE A 326 -2.35 -10.63 7.57
N MET A 327 -1.22 -9.96 7.35
CA MET A 327 -0.04 -10.07 8.21
C MET A 327 -0.33 -9.60 9.63
N ARG A 328 -1.08 -8.49 9.79
CA ARG A 328 -1.52 -7.98 11.10
C ARG A 328 -2.45 -8.96 11.81
N LEU A 329 -3.35 -9.64 11.09
CA LEU A 329 -4.13 -10.74 11.67
C LEU A 329 -3.24 -11.90 12.12
N ALA A 330 -2.25 -12.28 11.31
CA ALA A 330 -1.33 -13.36 11.65
C ALA A 330 -0.48 -13.04 12.88
N GLU A 331 0.06 -11.82 12.96
CA GLU A 331 0.79 -11.30 14.12
C GLU A 331 -0.07 -11.28 15.38
N TYR A 332 -1.31 -10.77 15.27
CA TYR A 332 -2.25 -10.78 16.39
C TYR A 332 -2.48 -12.20 16.91
N TYR A 333 -2.73 -13.17 16.03
CA TYR A 333 -2.90 -14.57 16.43
C TYR A 333 -1.63 -15.18 17.02
N ALA A 334 -0.46 -14.87 16.46
CA ALA A 334 0.83 -15.32 16.97
C ALA A 334 1.09 -14.82 18.39
N MET A 335 0.81 -13.54 18.67
CA MET A 335 0.92 -12.95 20.01
C MET A 335 -0.01 -13.60 21.04
N HIS A 336 -1.12 -14.18 20.60
CA HIS A 336 -2.07 -14.92 21.43
C HIS A 336 -1.84 -16.44 21.40
N ALA A 337 -0.65 -16.88 20.94
CA ALA A 337 -0.25 -18.28 20.84
C ALA A 337 -1.20 -19.15 19.98
N ASP A 338 -1.91 -18.54 19.02
CA ASP A 338 -2.79 -19.24 18.08
C ASP A 338 -2.11 -19.41 16.72
N THR A 339 -1.15 -20.34 16.67
CA THR A 339 -0.38 -20.65 15.46
C THR A 339 -1.27 -21.12 14.31
N THR A 340 -2.38 -21.80 14.60
CA THR A 340 -3.27 -22.36 13.56
C THR A 340 -3.96 -21.25 12.79
N ARG A 341 -4.56 -20.28 13.50
CA ARG A 341 -5.20 -19.13 12.83
C ARG A 341 -4.18 -18.18 12.22
N ALA A 342 -3.00 -18.04 12.82
CA ALA A 342 -1.92 -17.23 12.24
C ALA A 342 -1.50 -17.75 10.86
N ILE A 343 -1.22 -19.05 10.74
CA ILE A 343 -0.88 -19.68 9.46
C ILE A 343 -2.05 -19.58 8.49
N ALA A 344 -3.28 -19.85 8.93
CA ALA A 344 -4.46 -19.75 8.07
C ALA A 344 -4.70 -18.34 7.50
N ALA A 345 -4.35 -17.28 8.25
CA ALA A 345 -4.43 -15.91 7.75
C ALA A 345 -3.42 -15.66 6.62
N LEU A 346 -2.18 -16.12 6.77
CA LEU A 346 -1.13 -15.99 5.74
C LEU A 346 -1.41 -16.88 4.52
N ASP A 347 -1.88 -18.11 4.73
CA ASP A 347 -2.28 -19.00 3.64
C ASP A 347 -3.49 -18.41 2.88
N SER A 348 -4.42 -17.76 3.57
CA SER A 348 -5.53 -17.05 2.91
C SER A 348 -5.03 -15.83 2.12
N MET A 349 -4.00 -15.12 2.59
CA MET A 349 -3.39 -14.04 1.83
C MET A 349 -2.82 -14.58 0.50
N GLU A 350 -2.06 -15.66 0.58
CA GLU A 350 -1.45 -16.30 -0.59
C GLU A 350 -2.49 -16.83 -1.58
N ALA A 351 -3.58 -17.43 -1.10
CA ALA A 351 -4.64 -17.92 -1.96
C ALA A 351 -5.39 -16.80 -2.72
N LYS A 352 -5.54 -15.63 -2.10
CA LYS A 352 -6.27 -14.48 -2.66
C LYS A 352 -5.38 -13.55 -3.49
N LEU A 353 -4.14 -13.37 -3.07
CA LEU A 353 -3.12 -12.56 -3.75
C LEU A 353 -1.84 -13.40 -3.91
N PRO A 354 -1.81 -14.38 -4.83
CA PRO A 354 -0.62 -15.20 -5.04
C PRO A 354 0.57 -14.34 -5.45
N VAL A 355 1.75 -14.63 -4.88
CA VAL A 355 2.97 -13.86 -5.18
C VAL A 355 3.39 -13.99 -6.65
N GLU A 356 3.02 -15.08 -7.33
CA GLU A 356 3.29 -15.27 -8.76
C GLU A 356 2.37 -14.44 -9.67
N VAL A 357 1.19 -14.03 -9.18
CA VAL A 357 0.22 -13.22 -9.93
C VAL A 357 0.43 -11.74 -9.66
N ILE A 358 0.59 -11.38 -8.38
CA ILE A 358 0.84 -10.01 -7.92
C ILE A 358 2.17 -10.02 -7.14
N PRO A 359 3.30 -9.82 -7.85
CA PRO A 359 4.63 -9.85 -7.25
C PRO A 359 4.77 -8.93 -6.06
N MET A 360 5.53 -9.38 -5.07
CA MET A 360 5.86 -8.65 -3.86
C MET A 360 7.35 -8.36 -3.84
N ASP A 361 7.74 -7.18 -3.36
CA ASP A 361 9.15 -6.85 -3.15
C ASP A 361 9.75 -7.75 -2.05
N TYR A 362 11.02 -8.13 -2.20
CA TYR A 362 11.72 -9.00 -1.25
C TYR A 362 11.71 -8.47 0.18
N LYS A 363 11.64 -7.14 0.35
CA LYS A 363 11.57 -6.46 1.63
C LYS A 363 10.33 -6.89 2.41
N ILE A 364 9.15 -6.81 1.80
CA ILE A 364 7.90 -7.21 2.45
C ILE A 364 7.80 -8.74 2.54
N MET A 365 8.30 -9.46 1.53
CA MET A 365 8.37 -10.93 1.62
C MET A 365 9.24 -11.39 2.79
N SER A 366 10.29 -10.65 3.18
CA SER A 366 11.13 -11.00 4.33
C SER A 366 10.35 -10.99 5.65
N ASP A 367 9.36 -10.09 5.79
CA ASP A 367 8.46 -10.10 6.95
C ASP A 367 7.54 -11.33 6.94
N VAL A 368 7.04 -11.72 5.76
CA VAL A 368 6.22 -12.93 5.59
C VAL A 368 7.04 -14.20 5.92
N VAL A 369 8.30 -14.27 5.47
CA VAL A 369 9.25 -15.35 5.81
C VAL A 369 9.42 -15.46 7.33
N ARG A 370 9.71 -14.34 8.00
CA ARG A 370 9.88 -14.29 9.46
C ARG A 370 8.64 -14.80 10.20
N LEU A 371 7.44 -14.43 9.73
CA LEU A 371 6.19 -14.91 10.31
C LEU A 371 6.04 -16.43 10.13
N TYR A 372 6.21 -16.97 8.93
CA TYR A 372 6.11 -18.41 8.71
C TYR A 372 7.15 -19.20 9.50
N TYR A 373 8.39 -18.72 9.57
CA TYR A 373 9.45 -19.33 10.38
C TYR A 373 9.07 -19.37 11.87
N GLY A 374 8.67 -18.22 12.44
CA GLY A 374 8.27 -18.12 13.84
C GLY A 374 7.03 -18.95 14.20
N LEU A 375 6.17 -19.23 13.22
CA LEU A 375 5.00 -20.08 13.35
C LEU A 375 5.29 -21.58 13.12
N GLY A 376 6.51 -21.94 12.70
CA GLY A 376 6.88 -23.33 12.39
C GLY A 376 6.34 -23.86 11.05
N ALA A 377 5.85 -22.99 10.16
CA ALA A 377 5.29 -23.32 8.85
C ALA A 377 6.40 -23.51 7.80
N MET A 378 7.23 -24.54 8.00
CA MET A 378 8.46 -24.75 7.22
C MET A 378 8.26 -24.86 5.70
N PRO A 379 7.21 -25.54 5.17
CA PRO A 379 7.00 -25.58 3.72
C PRO A 379 6.78 -24.19 3.10
N GLN A 380 5.95 -23.35 3.72
CA GLN A 380 5.71 -21.98 3.28
C GLN A 380 6.95 -21.10 3.46
N PHE A 381 7.65 -21.26 4.58
CA PHE A 381 8.92 -20.59 4.85
C PHE A 381 9.93 -20.84 3.72
N HIS A 382 10.23 -22.11 3.38
CA HIS A 382 11.23 -22.41 2.34
C HIS A 382 10.84 -21.87 0.96
N ARG A 383 9.53 -21.87 0.62
CA ARG A 383 9.05 -21.29 -0.63
C ARG A 383 9.34 -19.78 -0.70
N TYR A 384 8.97 -19.04 0.34
CA TYR A 384 9.16 -17.59 0.39
C TYR A 384 10.63 -17.21 0.59
N ALA A 385 11.40 -17.99 1.36
CA ALA A 385 12.84 -17.84 1.56
C ALA A 385 13.59 -17.80 0.23
N ALA A 386 13.31 -18.74 -0.68
CA ALA A 386 13.94 -18.78 -1.99
C ALA A 386 13.64 -17.53 -2.85
N LEU A 387 12.42 -16.97 -2.74
CA LEU A 387 12.04 -15.73 -3.43
C LEU A 387 12.75 -14.51 -2.83
N VAL A 388 12.82 -14.44 -1.49
CA VAL A 388 13.53 -13.38 -0.77
C VAL A 388 15.02 -13.41 -1.08
N GLU A 389 15.65 -14.60 -1.06
CA GLU A 389 17.07 -14.77 -1.37
C GLU A 389 17.39 -14.20 -2.76
N LYS A 390 16.61 -14.62 -3.77
CA LYS A 390 16.77 -14.13 -5.14
C LYS A 390 16.63 -12.61 -5.23
N GLY A 391 15.62 -12.04 -4.59
CA GLY A 391 15.35 -10.60 -4.62
C GLY A 391 16.43 -9.78 -3.91
N ALA A 392 16.85 -10.20 -2.71
CA ALA A 392 17.89 -9.53 -1.93
C ALA A 392 19.25 -9.59 -2.63
N LEU A 393 19.62 -10.72 -3.23
CA LEU A 393 20.86 -10.84 -4.02
C LEU A 393 20.86 -9.93 -5.25
N ASN A 394 19.71 -9.76 -5.91
CA ASN A 394 19.58 -8.80 -7.02
C ASN A 394 19.72 -7.36 -6.53
N ALA A 395 19.11 -7.00 -5.39
CA ALA A 395 19.25 -5.68 -4.79
C ALA A 395 20.71 -5.36 -4.42
N ILE A 396 21.46 -6.34 -3.90
CA ILE A 396 22.90 -6.20 -3.65
C ILE A 396 23.68 -5.97 -4.95
N LYS A 397 23.34 -6.68 -6.04
CA LYS A 397 23.99 -6.44 -7.34
C LYS A 397 23.73 -5.04 -7.89
N GLU A 398 22.53 -4.52 -7.71
CA GLU A 398 22.13 -3.18 -8.16
C GLU A 398 22.76 -2.07 -7.29
N ASN A 399 22.78 -2.25 -5.96
CA ASN A 399 23.39 -1.31 -5.03
C ASN A 399 24.12 -2.03 -3.87
N PRO A 400 25.41 -2.39 -4.05
CA PRO A 400 26.19 -3.09 -3.02
C PRO A 400 26.42 -2.28 -1.74
N ASN A 401 26.23 -0.96 -1.78
CA ASN A 401 26.45 -0.07 -0.64
C ASN A 401 25.20 0.09 0.25
N ASP A 402 24.09 -0.59 -0.07
CA ASP A 402 22.86 -0.55 0.74
C ASP A 402 23.00 -1.38 2.03
N VAL A 403 23.75 -0.83 2.98
CA VAL A 403 24.04 -1.49 4.26
C VAL A 403 23.35 -0.81 5.46
N GLN A 404 22.66 0.30 5.23
CA GLN A 404 22.04 1.13 6.27
C GLN A 404 20.52 1.26 6.12
N SER A 405 19.93 0.80 5.02
CA SER A 405 18.47 0.86 4.88
C SER A 405 17.79 -0.03 5.92
N TYR A 406 16.55 0.33 6.25
CA TYR A 406 15.72 -0.45 7.17
C TYR A 406 15.59 -1.91 6.71
N TYR A 407 15.34 -2.11 5.41
CA TYR A 407 15.36 -3.42 4.77
C TYR A 407 16.70 -3.70 4.10
N ASN A 408 17.78 -3.65 4.88
CA ASN A 408 19.12 -3.99 4.41
C ASN A 408 19.15 -5.43 3.86
N PRO A 409 19.49 -5.63 2.57
CA PRO A 409 19.48 -6.96 1.95
C PRO A 409 20.52 -7.92 2.55
N TYR A 410 21.67 -7.42 3.01
CA TYR A 410 22.67 -8.24 3.70
C TYR A 410 22.12 -8.78 5.02
N ARG A 411 21.45 -7.93 5.81
CA ARG A 411 20.86 -8.35 7.10
C ARG A 411 19.77 -9.40 6.87
N ILE A 412 18.88 -9.16 5.90
CA ILE A 412 17.80 -10.09 5.55
C ILE A 412 18.36 -11.46 5.16
N LEU A 413 19.38 -11.50 4.30
CA LEU A 413 20.03 -12.75 3.90
C LEU A 413 20.76 -13.43 5.06
N MET A 414 21.42 -12.67 5.93
CA MET A 414 22.10 -13.22 7.11
C MET A 414 21.11 -13.88 8.08
N ASP A 415 19.97 -13.23 8.33
CA ASP A 415 18.90 -13.79 9.17
C ASP A 415 18.36 -15.09 8.51
N LEU A 416 18.05 -15.04 7.20
CA LEU A 416 17.54 -16.18 6.45
C LEU A 416 18.50 -17.38 6.44
N TYR A 417 19.78 -17.18 6.11
CA TYR A 417 20.76 -18.27 6.08
C TYR A 417 21.02 -18.83 7.47
N SER A 418 20.91 -18.02 8.53
CA SER A 418 20.99 -18.50 9.90
C SER A 418 19.80 -19.42 10.23
N GLU A 419 18.59 -19.05 9.80
CA GLU A 419 17.36 -19.85 9.98
C GLU A 419 17.43 -21.19 9.22
N GLU A 420 18.01 -21.19 8.02
CA GLU A 420 18.24 -22.40 7.20
C GLU A 420 19.50 -23.20 7.58
N ASN A 421 20.32 -22.66 8.49
CA ASN A 421 21.62 -23.22 8.89
C ASN A 421 22.66 -23.28 7.75
N GLU A 422 22.56 -22.39 6.78
CA GLU A 422 23.45 -22.29 5.62
C GLU A 422 24.66 -21.38 5.91
N TYR A 423 25.44 -21.74 6.93
CA TYR A 423 26.57 -20.93 7.42
C TYR A 423 27.60 -20.56 6.33
N GLN A 424 27.80 -21.44 5.34
CA GLN A 424 28.71 -21.15 4.23
C GLN A 424 28.22 -19.98 3.39
N LYS A 425 26.92 -19.90 3.09
CA LYS A 425 26.37 -18.74 2.35
C LYS A 425 26.47 -17.45 3.15
N SER A 426 26.29 -17.50 4.48
CA SER A 426 26.54 -16.35 5.35
C SER A 426 28.00 -15.89 5.30
N ILE A 427 28.95 -16.82 5.30
CA ILE A 427 30.38 -16.52 5.18
C ILE A 427 30.67 -15.87 3.83
N ASP A 428 30.21 -16.47 2.73
CA ASP A 428 30.43 -15.95 1.38
C ASP A 428 29.85 -14.53 1.22
N LEU A 429 28.67 -14.30 1.79
CA LEU A 429 28.04 -12.98 1.81
C LEU A 429 28.87 -11.94 2.58
N LEU A 430 29.34 -12.28 3.78
CA LEU A 430 30.19 -11.39 4.57
C LEU A 430 31.56 -11.16 3.94
N GLU A 431 32.15 -12.16 3.29
CA GLU A 431 33.40 -12.01 2.53
C GLU A 431 33.22 -11.03 1.36
N SER A 432 32.08 -11.09 0.66
CA SER A 432 31.74 -10.10 -0.37
C SER A 432 31.60 -8.68 0.19
N LEU A 433 31.03 -8.53 1.39
CA LEU A 433 30.90 -7.25 2.07
C LEU A 433 32.25 -6.74 2.62
N GLN A 434 33.11 -7.63 3.10
CA GLN A 434 34.46 -7.30 3.56
C GLN A 434 35.32 -6.74 2.43
N ALA A 435 35.15 -7.23 1.19
CA ALA A 435 35.83 -6.67 0.04
C ALA A 435 35.47 -5.20 -0.23
N LEU A 436 34.24 -4.77 0.12
CA LEU A 436 33.81 -3.38 0.03
C LEU A 436 34.28 -2.54 1.23
N TYR A 437 34.37 -3.16 2.41
CA TYR A 437 34.75 -2.51 3.68
C TYR A 437 35.92 -3.24 4.37
N PRO A 438 37.14 -3.21 3.79
CA PRO A 438 38.27 -4.06 4.23
C PRO A 438 38.80 -3.75 5.63
N ASN A 439 38.54 -2.54 6.14
CA ASN A 439 39.00 -2.10 7.46
C ASN A 439 37.97 -2.38 8.57
N GLU A 440 36.79 -2.91 8.22
CA GLU A 440 35.67 -3.08 9.13
C GLU A 440 35.83 -4.38 9.94
N ARG A 441 36.47 -4.29 11.10
CA ARG A 441 36.80 -5.45 11.96
C ARG A 441 35.58 -6.27 12.37
N SER A 442 34.41 -5.64 12.48
CA SER A 442 33.16 -6.30 12.86
C SER A 442 32.76 -7.40 11.88
N ILE A 443 33.08 -7.23 10.58
CA ILE A 443 32.80 -8.22 9.53
C ILE A 443 33.74 -9.43 9.70
N THR A 444 35.04 -9.18 9.90
CA THR A 444 36.04 -10.23 10.13
C THR A 444 35.67 -11.12 11.32
N THR A 445 35.29 -10.50 12.44
CA THR A 445 34.89 -11.23 13.65
C THR A 445 33.63 -12.08 13.43
N GLN A 446 32.66 -11.59 12.65
CA GLN A 446 31.46 -12.37 12.32
C GLN A 446 31.79 -13.58 11.45
N ILE A 447 32.68 -13.42 10.45
CA ILE A 447 33.14 -14.53 9.59
C ILE A 447 33.83 -15.61 10.43
N GLU A 448 34.74 -15.22 11.34
CA GLU A 448 35.44 -16.16 12.22
C GLU A 448 34.46 -16.94 13.10
N ARG A 449 33.49 -16.24 13.71
CA ARG A 449 32.44 -16.87 14.53
C ARG A 449 31.63 -17.90 13.76
N LEU A 450 31.23 -17.59 12.53
CA LEU A 450 30.45 -18.51 11.68
C LEU A 450 31.30 -19.72 11.25
N LYS A 451 32.59 -19.52 10.95
CA LYS A 451 33.53 -20.62 10.66
C LYS A 451 33.70 -21.55 11.85
N GLU A 452 33.71 -21.02 13.08
CA GLU A 452 33.72 -21.84 14.31
C GLU A 452 32.41 -22.60 14.50
N GLN A 453 31.25 -21.96 14.35
CA GLN A 453 29.94 -22.62 14.45
C GLN A 453 29.79 -23.77 13.44
N MET A 454 30.24 -23.55 12.20
CA MET A 454 30.23 -24.57 11.16
C MET A 454 31.14 -25.77 11.53
N LYS A 455 32.32 -25.52 12.10
CA LYS A 455 33.24 -26.58 12.58
C LYS A 455 32.66 -27.36 13.76
N MET A 456 32.05 -26.69 14.74
CA MET A 456 31.45 -27.35 15.91
C MET A 456 30.30 -28.28 15.50
N ARG A 457 29.49 -27.91 14.50
CA ARG A 457 28.44 -28.78 13.97
C ARG A 457 28.96 -29.95 13.16
N ALA A 458 30.07 -29.78 12.45
CA ALA A 458 30.70 -30.87 11.71
C ALA A 458 31.36 -31.92 12.61
N ASN A 459 31.57 -31.63 13.91
CA ASN A 459 32.25 -32.52 14.84
C ASN A 459 31.58 -32.53 16.25
N PRO A 460 30.49 -33.30 16.44
CA PRO A 460 29.67 -33.29 17.67
C PRO A 460 30.44 -33.64 18.96
N ASP A 461 31.54 -34.37 18.85
CA ASP A 461 32.37 -34.81 19.99
C ASP A 461 33.19 -33.68 20.65
N THR A 462 33.21 -32.48 20.05
CA THR A 462 33.90 -31.31 20.63
C THR A 462 33.03 -30.43 21.53
N ALA A 463 31.72 -30.70 21.62
CA ALA A 463 30.76 -29.88 22.38
C ALA A 463 30.68 -30.21 23.88
N ALA A 464 31.41 -31.21 24.37
CA ALA A 464 31.37 -31.63 25.77
C ALA A 464 32.74 -31.54 26.46
N LYS A 465 33.10 -30.35 26.96
CA LYS A 465 33.81 -30.22 28.24
C LYS A 465 33.26 -29.02 29.00
N PRO A 466 32.56 -29.23 30.14
CA PRO A 466 32.33 -28.15 31.08
C PRO A 466 33.70 -27.69 31.60
N ILE A 467 33.95 -26.39 31.56
CA ILE A 467 35.07 -25.80 32.29
C ILE A 467 34.68 -25.85 33.77
N THR A 468 35.02 -26.96 34.43
CA THR A 468 35.15 -27.01 35.88
C THR A 468 36.59 -26.69 36.25
N LYS A 469 36.82 -25.47 36.75
CA LYS A 469 37.48 -25.20 38.03
C LYS A 469 37.40 -23.72 38.38
#